data_AF-A0A397Y939-F1
#
_entry.id   AF-A0A397Y939-F1
#
_cell.length_a   1.000
_cell.length_b   1.000
_cell.length_c   1.000
_cell.angle_alpha   90.00
_cell.angle_beta   90.00
_cell.angle_gamma   90.00
#
_symmetry.space_group_name_H-M   'P 1'
#
loop_
_entity.id
_entity.type
_entity.pdbx_description
1 polymer ?
#
loop_
_entity_poly.entity_id
_entity_poly.type
_entity_poly.pdbx_seq_one_letter_code
_entity_poly.pdbx_strand_id
1 'polypeptide(L)'
;MELKDNQWLYLYAEFALFSHSGDDLSAYMPFEMKKVVVQTKEDMKLKSGNAVFYLSFKPRGGPECRGVVRRTTDGRHGHMCLEARCWIDK
;
A
#
# COMPACT_ATOMS: atom_id res chain seq x y z
N MET A 1 5.83 0.83 17.12
CA MET A 1 5.94 1.46 15.79
C MET A 1 4.73 2.35 15.64
N GLU A 2 4.87 3.64 15.88
CA GLU A 2 3.71 4.55 15.88
C GLU A 2 3.20 4.73 14.44
N LEU A 3 1.89 4.55 14.25
CA LEU A 3 1.24 4.70 12.94
C LEU A 3 1.40 6.12 12.37
N LYS A 4 1.64 7.14 13.22
CA LYS A 4 1.72 8.54 12.82
C LYS A 4 2.85 8.81 11.81
N ASP A 5 4.02 8.19 11.98
CA ASP A 5 5.16 8.38 11.06
C ASP A 5 5.01 7.58 9.75
N ASN A 6 3.99 6.73 9.63
CA ASN A 6 3.80 5.80 8.52
C ASN A 6 2.45 5.98 7.82
N GLN A 7 1.85 7.17 7.92
CA GLN A 7 0.58 7.49 7.25
C GLN A 7 0.64 7.30 5.73
N TRP A 8 1.81 7.45 5.11
CA TRP A 8 2.01 7.19 3.69
C TRP A 8 1.72 5.73 3.29
N LEU A 9 1.67 4.78 4.22
CA LEU A 9 1.21 3.40 3.93
C LEU A 9 -0.27 3.37 3.56
N TYR A 10 -1.08 4.32 4.06
CA TYR A 10 -2.47 4.47 3.64
C TYR A 10 -2.55 4.92 2.19
N LEU A 11 -1.67 5.82 1.74
CA LEU A 11 -1.56 6.19 0.32
C LEU A 11 -1.27 4.95 -0.55
N TYR A 12 -0.44 4.02 -0.08
CA TYR A 12 -0.17 2.78 -0.83
C TYR A 12 -1.38 1.85 -0.86
N ALA A 13 -2.16 1.78 0.22
CA ALA A 13 -3.43 1.04 0.22
C ALA A 13 -4.47 1.67 -0.71
N GLU A 14 -4.62 3.00 -0.70
CA GLU A 14 -5.48 3.74 -1.62
C GLU A 14 -5.06 3.53 -3.09
N PHE A 15 -3.76 3.62 -3.38
CA PHE A 15 -3.22 3.38 -4.71
C PHE A 15 -3.44 1.94 -5.18
N ALA A 16 -3.26 0.96 -4.28
CA ALA A 16 -3.60 -0.43 -4.59
C ALA A 16 -5.10 -0.59 -4.86
N LEU A 17 -5.97 0.00 -4.05
CA LEU A 17 -7.40 -0.07 -4.24
C LEU A 17 -7.86 0.59 -5.55
N PHE A 18 -7.25 1.71 -5.93
CA PHE A 18 -7.46 2.37 -7.22
C PHE A 18 -7.13 1.45 -8.39
N SER A 19 -6.06 0.64 -8.29
CA SER A 19 -5.73 -0.35 -9.32
C SER A 19 -6.80 -1.43 -9.54
N HIS A 20 -7.75 -1.61 -8.61
CA HIS A 20 -8.86 -2.55 -8.71
C HIS A 20 -10.18 -1.87 -9.08
N SER A 21 -10.52 -0.77 -8.38
CA SER A 21 -11.86 -0.16 -8.42
C SER A 21 -11.97 0.98 -9.43
N GLY A 22 -10.85 1.41 -10.02
CA GLY A 22 -10.82 2.61 -10.87
C GLY A 22 -11.04 3.88 -10.05
N ASP A 23 -11.84 4.79 -10.59
CA ASP A 23 -11.91 6.18 -10.12
C ASP A 23 -12.78 6.40 -8.87
N ASP A 24 -13.63 5.44 -8.48
CA ASP A 24 -14.50 5.57 -7.30
C ASP A 24 -14.05 4.66 -6.15
N LEU A 25 -13.47 5.29 -5.12
CA LEU A 25 -13.04 4.63 -3.89
C LEU A 25 -14.05 4.82 -2.74
N SER A 26 -15.15 5.54 -2.95
CA SER A 26 -16.08 5.94 -1.88
C SER A 26 -16.68 4.74 -1.13
N ALA A 27 -16.97 3.65 -1.86
CA ALA A 27 -17.48 2.40 -1.28
C ALA A 27 -16.50 1.70 -0.32
N TYR A 28 -15.21 2.05 -0.38
CA TYR A 28 -14.14 1.41 0.37
C TYR A 28 -13.56 2.30 1.46
N MET A 29 -14.04 3.54 1.59
CA MET A 29 -13.53 4.54 2.53
C MET A 29 -14.55 4.86 3.63
N PRO A 30 -14.10 5.10 4.88
CA PRO A 30 -12.73 4.87 5.36
C PRO A 30 -12.47 3.38 5.58
N PHE A 31 -11.21 2.96 5.39
CA PHE A 31 -10.74 1.63 5.76
C PHE A 31 -9.77 1.65 6.95
N GLU A 32 -9.69 0.51 7.62
CA GLU A 32 -8.71 0.27 8.69
C GLU A 32 -7.56 -0.58 8.14
N MET A 33 -6.31 -0.11 8.31
CA MET A 33 -5.12 -0.90 7.99
C MET A 33 -4.98 -2.04 9.01
N LYS A 34 -4.92 -3.29 8.56
CA LYS A 34 -4.84 -4.48 9.42
C LYS A 34 -3.43 -5.04 9.50
N LYS A 35 -2.73 -5.15 8.37
CA LYS A 35 -1.38 -5.73 8.32
C LYS A 35 -0.55 -5.11 7.23
N VAL A 36 0.73 -4.89 7.54
CA VAL A 36 1.75 -4.49 6.57
C VAL A 36 2.96 -5.39 6.71
N VAL A 37 3.37 -6.01 5.60
CA VAL A 37 4.62 -6.75 5.50
C VAL A 37 5.47 -6.11 4.42
N VAL A 38 6.73 -5.81 4.75
CA VAL A 38 7.66 -5.15 3.83
C VAL A 38 8.80 -6.10 3.51
N GLN A 39 8.99 -6.33 2.22
CA GLN A 39 10.08 -7.14 1.68
C GLN A 39 11.04 -6.25 0.89
N THR A 40 12.31 -6.28 1.26
CA THR A 40 13.39 -5.58 0.58
C THR A 40 14.69 -6.38 0.73
N LYS A 41 15.70 -6.03 -0.08
CA LYS A 41 17.07 -6.52 0.03
C LYS A 41 17.94 -5.63 0.93
N GLU A 42 17.44 -4.46 1.33
CA GLU A 42 18.14 -3.48 2.17
C GLU A 42 17.79 -3.70 3.65
N ASP A 43 18.72 -3.38 4.56
CA ASP A 43 18.51 -3.58 6.01
C ASP A 43 17.39 -2.68 6.57
N MET A 44 17.21 -1.49 5.99
CA MET A 44 16.26 -0.48 6.46
C MET A 44 14.91 -0.56 5.73
N LYS A 45 14.09 -1.56 6.07
CA LYS A 45 12.85 -1.93 5.34
C LYS A 45 11.96 -0.79 4.86
N LEU A 46 11.61 0.18 5.72
CA LEU A 46 10.69 1.27 5.32
C LEU A 46 11.37 2.40 4.55
N LYS A 47 12.66 2.61 4.82
CA LYS A 47 13.46 3.66 4.18
C LYS A 47 14.12 3.17 2.89
N SER A 48 13.95 1.89 2.54
CA SER A 48 14.60 1.29 1.40
C SER A 48 14.12 1.91 0.10
N GLY A 49 15.04 2.16 -0.83
CA GLY A 49 14.66 2.71 -2.14
C GLY A 49 13.72 1.74 -2.86
N ASN A 50 14.10 0.47 -2.88
CA ASN A 50 13.31 -0.59 -3.51
C ASN A 50 12.65 -1.47 -2.46
N ALA A 51 11.34 -1.68 -2.56
CA ALA A 51 10.59 -2.54 -1.64
C ALA A 51 9.28 -3.04 -2.25
N VAL A 52 8.82 -4.19 -1.78
CA VAL A 52 7.47 -4.69 -2.01
C VAL A 52 6.71 -4.64 -0.69
N PHE A 53 5.54 -4.00 -0.72
CA PHE A 53 4.64 -3.82 0.40
C PHE A 53 3.43 -4.71 0.20
N TYR A 54 3.21 -5.63 1.13
CA TYR A 54 2.02 -6.47 1.20
C TYR A 54 1.12 -5.89 2.29
N LEU A 55 -0.06 -5.44 1.87
CA LEU A 55 -1.03 -4.72 2.69
C LEU A 55 -2.28 -5.58 2.85
N SER A 56 -2.84 -5.60 4.06
CA SER A 56 -4.21 -6.04 4.30
C SER A 56 -4.95 -4.92 5.04
N PHE A 57 -6.11 -4.56 4.54
CA PHE A 57 -6.92 -3.45 5.03
C PHE A 57 -8.41 -3.73 4.80
N LYS A 58 -9.28 -3.12 5.60
CA LYS A 58 -10.71 -3.43 5.58
C LYS A 58 -11.57 -2.15 5.62
N PRO A 59 -12.38 -1.88 4.58
CA PRO A 59 -13.44 -0.87 4.61
C PRO A 59 -14.46 -1.13 5.71
N ARG A 60 -15.06 -0.06 6.25
CA ARG A 60 -16.18 -0.22 7.20
C ARG A 60 -17.36 -0.92 6.51
N GLY A 61 -17.71 -2.11 6.99
CA GLY A 61 -18.83 -2.91 6.46
C GLY A 61 -18.53 -3.66 5.16
N GLY A 62 -17.30 -3.55 4.62
CA GLY A 62 -16.88 -4.24 3.39
C GLY A 62 -16.03 -5.50 3.64
N PRO A 63 -15.77 -6.28 2.59
CA PRO A 63 -14.82 -7.38 2.61
C PRO A 63 -13.38 -6.92 2.89
N GLU A 64 -12.52 -7.86 3.30
CA GLU A 64 -11.09 -7.57 3.44
C GLU A 64 -10.42 -7.38 2.07
N CYS A 65 -9.55 -6.39 1.99
CA CYS A 65 -8.77 -6.07 0.81
C CYS A 65 -7.30 -6.44 1.04
N ARG A 66 -6.68 -7.02 0.01
CA ARG A 66 -5.26 -7.36 -0.02
C ARG A 66 -4.60 -6.56 -1.13
N GLY A 67 -3.65 -5.70 -0.77
CA GLY A 67 -2.90 -4.87 -1.70
C GLY A 67 -1.44 -5.33 -1.79
N VAL A 68 -0.87 -5.26 -2.99
CA VAL A 68 0.58 -5.35 -3.18
C VAL A 68 1.04 -4.10 -3.90
N VAL A 69 2.00 -3.38 -3.33
CA VAL A 69 2.64 -2.21 -3.94
C VAL A 69 4.13 -2.46 -4.07
N ARG A 70 4.66 -2.36 -5.28
CA ARG A 70 6.09 -2.38 -5.55
C ARG A 70 6.56 -0.94 -5.72
N ARG A 71 7.50 -0.53 -4.86
CA ARG A 71 8.25 0.72 -4.98
C ARG A 71 9.60 0.43 -5.62
N THR A 72 9.94 1.19 -6.65
CA THR A 72 11.29 1.22 -7.22
C THR A 72 11.80 2.65 -7.38
N THR A 73 13.13 2.80 -7.36
CA THR A 73 13.85 4.06 -7.63
C THR A 73 15.01 3.77 -8.59
N ASP A 74 15.33 4.75 -9.44
CA ASP A 74 16.48 4.72 -10.36
C ASP A 74 17.77 5.28 -9.73
N GLY A 75 17.72 5.64 -8.44
CA GLY A 75 18.82 6.27 -7.71
C GLY A 75 18.91 7.79 -7.91
N ARG A 76 18.10 8.40 -8.78
CA ARG A 76 17.97 9.86 -8.90
C ARG A 76 17.03 10.38 -7.82
N HIS A 77 17.42 11.47 -7.19
CA HIS A 77 16.63 12.08 -6.13
C HIS A 77 15.26 12.52 -6.67
N GLY A 78 14.19 12.21 -5.92
CA GLY A 78 12.81 12.54 -6.30
C GLY A 78 12.17 11.62 -7.33
N HIS A 79 12.90 10.63 -7.87
CA HIS A 79 12.37 9.68 -8.84
C HIS A 79 11.90 8.39 -8.15
N MET A 80 10.62 8.06 -8.33
CA MET A 80 10.01 6.84 -7.80
C MET A 80 8.96 6.32 -8.76
N CYS A 81 8.95 5.00 -8.96
CA CYS A 81 7.88 4.30 -9.64
C CYS A 81 7.10 3.45 -8.64
N LEU A 82 5.78 3.49 -8.75
CA LEU A 82 4.86 2.65 -7.99
C LEU A 82 4.06 1.78 -8.94
N GLU A 83 4.04 0.49 -8.66
CA GLU A 83 3.16 -0.47 -9.33
C GLU A 83 2.33 -1.15 -8.28
N ALA A 84 1.02 -1.28 -8.52
CA ALA A 84 0.12 -1.85 -7.54
C ALA A 84 -0.89 -2.82 -8.14
N ARG A 85 -1.32 -3.75 -7.29
CA ARG A 85 -2.47 -4.63 -7.52
C ARG A 85 -3.26 -4.77 -6.22
N CYS A 86 -4.57 -4.89 -6.34
CA CYS A 86 -5.44 -5.18 -5.20
C CYS A 86 -6.42 -6.30 -5.53
N TRP A 87 -6.71 -7.10 -4.51
CA TRP A 87 -7.71 -8.16 -4.51
C TRP A 87 -8.66 -7.95 -3.35
N ILE A 88 -9.94 -8.24 -3.61
CA ILE A 88 -10.99 -8.20 -2.60
C ILE A 88 -11.40 -9.63 -2.32
N ASP A 89 -11.36 -10.02 -1.05
CA ASP A 89 -11.79 -11.35 -0.63
C ASP A 89 -13.33 -11.42 -0.74
N LYS A 90 -13.84 -12.38 -1.50
CA LYS A 90 -15.30 -12.58 -1.72
C LYS A 90 -15.95 -13.30 -0.55
#